data_AF-A0A965DBG1-F1
#
_entry.id   AF-A0A965DBG1-F1
#
_cell.length_a   1.000
_cell.length_b   1.000
_cell.length_c   1.000
_cell.angle_alpha   90.00
_cell.angle_beta   90.00
_cell.angle_gamma   90.00
#
_symmetry.space_group_name_H-M   'P 1'
#
loop_
_entity.id
_entity.type
_entity.pdbx_description
1 polymer ?
#
loop_
_entity_poly.entity_id
_entity_poly.type
_entity_poly.pdbx_seq_one_letter_code
_entity_poly.pdbx_strand_id
1 'polypeptide(L)'
;TALENISSRQENTIAVSAITGQGMEALLETIAQSLGQEKSIATLDVPFSDGKRRAWLYAQGIIVTEDTTDNGTRFTVAWTPKQQYQFSKL
;
A
#
# COMPACT_ATOMS: atom_id res chain seq x y z
N THR A 1 28.24 -11.87 5.85
CA THR A 1 28.69 -11.40 4.52
C THR A 1 28.01 -10.07 4.19
N ALA A 2 28.60 -9.21 3.34
CA ALA A 2 28.09 -7.85 3.06
C ALA A 2 26.60 -7.77 2.67
N LEU A 3 26.03 -8.83 2.07
CA LEU A 3 24.60 -8.93 1.71
C LEU A 3 23.65 -8.98 2.92
N GLU A 4 24.06 -9.60 4.03
CA GLU A 4 23.26 -9.66 5.27
C GLU A 4 23.14 -8.26 5.92
N ASN A 5 24.20 -7.44 5.80
CA ASN A 5 24.26 -6.08 6.34
C ASN A 5 23.38 -5.06 5.57
N ILE A 6 23.08 -5.33 4.30
CA ILE A 6 22.20 -4.47 3.49
C ILE A 6 20.74 -4.84 3.74
N SER A 7 20.44 -6.15 3.78
CA SER A 7 19.11 -6.69 4.10
C SER A 7 18.59 -6.20 5.45
N SER A 8 19.44 -6.17 6.47
CA SER A 8 19.08 -5.73 7.83
C SER A 8 18.73 -4.23 7.95
N ARG A 9 18.97 -3.42 6.91
CA ARG A 9 18.67 -1.98 6.91
C ARG A 9 17.44 -1.60 6.09
N GLN A 10 16.89 -2.52 5.29
CA GLN A 10 15.71 -2.28 4.47
C GLN A 10 14.66 -3.35 4.78
N GLU A 11 13.54 -2.92 5.38
CA GLU A 11 12.47 -3.78 5.92
C GLU A 11 11.88 -4.79 4.92
N ASN A 12 12.16 -4.66 3.62
CA ASN A 12 11.64 -5.53 2.57
C ASN A 12 12.74 -6.14 1.68
N THR A 13 13.94 -6.36 2.23
CA THR A 13 15.08 -6.94 1.51
C THR A 13 15.55 -8.24 2.15
N ILE A 14 15.53 -9.33 1.38
CA ILE A 14 15.91 -10.67 1.83
C ILE A 14 17.08 -11.17 0.99
N ALA A 15 18.16 -11.59 1.65
CA ALA A 15 19.30 -12.19 0.96
C ALA A 15 18.98 -13.64 0.56
N VAL A 16 19.12 -13.96 -0.72
CA VAL A 16 18.86 -15.31 -1.26
C VAL A 16 20.04 -15.86 -2.06
N SER A 17 20.13 -17.18 -2.14
CA SER A 17 21.10 -17.90 -2.97
C SER A 17 20.37 -18.83 -3.94
N ALA A 18 20.53 -18.60 -5.25
CA ALA A 18 19.94 -19.43 -6.29
C ALA A 18 20.63 -20.81 -6.41
N ILE A 19 21.86 -20.95 -5.93
CA ILE A 19 22.65 -22.19 -6.02
C ILE A 19 22.34 -23.13 -4.85
N THR A 20 22.22 -22.57 -3.65
CA THR A 20 22.00 -23.37 -2.42
C THR A 20 20.55 -23.38 -1.96
N GLY A 21 19.69 -22.51 -2.52
CA GLY A 21 18.30 -22.34 -2.09
C GLY A 21 18.12 -21.55 -0.79
N GLN A 22 19.22 -21.08 -0.18
CA GLN A 22 19.17 -20.33 1.08
C GLN A 22 18.31 -19.06 0.92
N GLY A 23 17.42 -18.82 1.89
CA GLY A 23 16.56 -17.63 1.94
C GLY A 23 15.32 -17.68 1.04
N MET A 24 15.13 -18.76 0.26
CA MET A 24 14.00 -18.86 -0.67
C MET A 24 12.64 -19.00 0.05
N GLU A 25 12.57 -19.76 1.14
CA GLU A 25 11.34 -19.92 1.93
C GLU A 25 10.89 -18.59 2.55
N ALA A 26 11.82 -17.86 3.19
CA ALA A 26 11.54 -16.54 3.76
C ALA A 26 11.11 -15.52 2.69
N LEU A 27 11.71 -15.59 1.49
CA LEU A 27 11.29 -14.77 0.36
C LEU A 27 9.85 -15.08 -0.08
N LEU A 28 9.52 -16.37 -0.25
CA LEU A 28 8.20 -16.80 -0.66
C LEU A 28 7.13 -16.44 0.38
N GLU A 29 7.44 -16.62 1.67
CA GLU A 29 6.54 -16.24 2.76
C GLU A 29 6.28 -14.72 2.78
N THR A 30 7.33 -13.92 2.60
CA THR A 30 7.21 -12.45 2.54
C THR A 30 6.42 -12.00 1.31
N ILE A 31 6.62 -12.65 0.16
CA ILE A 31 5.82 -12.40 -1.06
C ILE A 31 4.36 -12.77 -0.80
N ALA A 32 4.09 -13.93 -0.21
CA ALA A 32 2.73 -14.37 0.11
C ALA A 32 2.03 -13.41 1.08
N GLN A 33 2.72 -12.95 2.12
CA GLN A 33 2.21 -11.93 3.04
C GLN A 33 1.97 -10.58 2.35
N SER A 34 2.86 -10.17 1.44
CA SER A 34 2.71 -8.92 0.69
C SER A 34 1.56 -8.98 -0.32
N LEU A 35 1.33 -10.14 -0.95
CA LEU A 35 0.22 -10.36 -1.86
C LEU A 35 -1.10 -10.55 -1.12
N GLY A 36 -1.04 -11.11 0.09
CA GLY A 36 -2.15 -11.26 1.01
C GLY A 36 -2.51 -10.00 1.79
N GLN A 37 -1.95 -8.83 1.45
CA GLN A 37 -2.31 -7.57 2.11
C GLN A 37 -3.81 -7.32 1.92
N GLU A 38 -4.55 -7.55 2.99
CA GLU A 38 -5.98 -7.33 3.06
C GLU A 38 -6.27 -5.87 2.76
N LYS A 39 -7.09 -5.63 1.73
CA LYS A 39 -7.59 -4.29 1.46
C LYS A 39 -8.55 -3.92 2.59
N SER A 40 -8.20 -2.91 3.36
CA SER A 40 -9.12 -2.36 4.35
C SER A 40 -10.09 -1.41 3.67
N ILE A 41 -11.35 -1.42 4.11
CA ILE A 41 -12.36 -0.46 3.67
C ILE A 41 -12.34 0.74 4.60
N ALA A 42 -12.35 1.96 4.03
CA ALA A 42 -12.40 3.19 4.79
C ALA A 42 -13.32 4.22 4.12
N THR A 43 -13.90 5.11 4.92
CA THR A 43 -14.70 6.25 4.46
C THR A 43 -13.90 7.53 4.63
N LEU A 44 -13.83 8.35 3.59
CA LEU A 44 -13.06 9.60 3.54
C LEU A 44 -13.94 10.74 3.06
N ASP A 45 -14.07 11.80 3.83
CA ASP A 45 -14.67 13.05 3.36
C ASP A 45 -13.57 13.94 2.76
N VAL A 46 -13.62 14.15 1.44
CA VAL A 46 -12.65 14.98 0.71
C VAL A 46 -13.35 16.28 0.27
N PRO A 47 -12.91 17.45 0.78
CA PRO A 47 -13.49 18.73 0.39
C PRO A 47 -13.30 19.01 -1.11
N PHE A 48 -14.21 19.78 -1.72
CA PHE A 48 -14.07 20.17 -3.13
C PHE A 48 -12.79 20.96 -3.43
N SER A 49 -12.23 21.63 -2.42
CA SER A 49 -10.95 22.35 -2.52
C SER A 49 -9.73 21.41 -2.62
N ASP A 50 -9.86 20.14 -2.23
CA ASP A 50 -8.75 19.18 -2.23
C ASP A 50 -8.78 18.24 -3.45
N GLY A 51 -8.68 18.88 -4.63
CA GLY A 51 -8.63 18.17 -5.90
C GLY A 51 -7.45 17.21 -6.03
N LYS A 52 -6.35 17.46 -5.30
CA LYS A 52 -5.15 16.61 -5.30
C LYS A 52 -5.46 15.25 -4.69
N ARG A 53 -6.07 15.21 -3.50
CA ARG A 53 -6.46 13.94 -2.85
C ARG A 53 -7.50 13.20 -3.67
N ARG A 54 -8.50 13.90 -4.19
CA ARG A 54 -9.53 13.31 -5.07
C ARG A 54 -8.92 12.66 -6.32
N ALA A 55 -8.06 13.38 -7.06
CA ALA A 55 -7.40 12.86 -8.25
C ALA A 55 -6.53 11.64 -7.94
N TRP A 56 -5.83 11.66 -6.79
CA TRP A 56 -5.02 10.52 -6.35
C TRP A 56 -5.87 9.27 -6.09
N LEU A 57 -7.02 9.40 -5.43
CA LEU A 57 -7.94 8.27 -5.18
C LEU A 57 -8.41 7.62 -6.48
N TYR A 58 -8.78 8.41 -7.49
CA TYR A 58 -9.12 7.89 -8.82
C TYR A 58 -7.93 7.22 -9.51
N ALA A 59 -6.75 7.86 -9.48
CA ALA A 59 -5.55 7.34 -10.11
C ALA A 59 -5.10 6.00 -9.51
N GLN A 60 -5.35 5.77 -8.23
CA GLN A 60 -5.08 4.50 -7.57
C GLN A 60 -6.14 3.42 -7.84
N GLY A 61 -7.31 3.78 -8.39
CA GLY A 61 -8.38 2.82 -8.70
C GLY A 61 -8.94 2.10 -7.48
N ILE A 62 -8.96 2.78 -6.32
CA ILE A 62 -9.35 2.21 -5.02
C ILE A 62 -10.74 2.64 -4.54
N ILE A 63 -11.47 3.44 -5.32
CA ILE A 63 -12.81 3.92 -4.96
C ILE A 63 -13.82 2.79 -5.14
N VAL A 64 -14.63 2.56 -4.10
CA VAL A 64 -15.75 1.61 -4.07
C VAL A 64 -17.06 2.35 -4.30
N THR A 65 -17.28 3.46 -3.58
CA THR A 65 -18.45 4.34 -3.76
C THR A 65 -18.04 5.81 -3.60
N GLU A 66 -18.82 6.69 -4.21
CA GLU A 66 -18.71 8.13 -4.03
C GLU A 66 -20.10 8.74 -3.79
N ASP A 67 -20.20 9.57 -2.75
CA ASP A 67 -21.42 10.25 -2.36
C ASP A 67 -21.13 11.75 -2.27
N THR A 68 -21.87 12.56 -3.04
CA THR A 68 -21.71 14.01 -3.00
C THR A 68 -22.40 14.57 -1.76
N THR A 69 -21.71 15.45 -1.05
CA THR A 69 -22.19 16.14 0.15
C THR A 69 -22.09 17.66 -0.04
N ASP A 70 -22.64 18.44 0.88
CA ASP A 70 -22.63 19.91 0.78
C ASP A 70 -21.22 20.52 0.76
N ASN A 71 -20.25 19.87 1.43
CA ASN A 71 -18.89 20.42 1.61
C ASN A 71 -17.80 19.66 0.83
N GLY A 72 -18.17 18.63 0.07
CA GLY A 72 -17.22 17.78 -0.65
C GLY A 72 -17.80 16.47 -1.12
N THR A 73 -16.94 15.48 -1.32
CA THR A 73 -17.33 14.12 -1.70
C THR A 73 -16.87 13.14 -0.63
N ARG A 74 -17.79 12.30 -0.18
CA ARG A 74 -17.50 11.16 0.66
C ARG A 74 -17.15 9.98 -0.21
N PHE A 75 -15.95 9.43 -0.05
CA PHE A 75 -15.49 8.24 -0.75
C PHE A 75 -15.46 7.05 0.19
N THR A 76 -16.02 5.93 -0.23
CA THR A 76 -15.67 4.62 0.35
C THR A 76 -14.56 4.04 -0.50
N VAL A 77 -13.44 3.67 0.10
CA VAL A 77 -12.26 3.15 -0.60
C VAL A 77 -11.86 1.79 -0.06
N ALA A 78 -11.29 0.95 -0.91
CA ALA A 78 -10.67 -0.33 -0.53
C ALA A 78 -9.19 -0.29 -0.91
N TRP A 79 -8.32 -0.13 0.09
CA TRP A 79 -6.91 0.16 -0.12
C TRP A 79 -5.98 -0.72 0.72
N THR A 80 -4.75 -0.86 0.25
CA THR A 80 -3.68 -1.52 1.03
C THR A 80 -3.11 -0.57 2.09
N PRO A 81 -2.43 -1.08 3.13
CA PRO A 81 -1.72 -0.24 4.10
C PRO A 81 -0.75 0.75 3.45
N LYS A 82 -0.08 0.34 2.36
CA LYS A 82 0.82 1.21 1.59
C LYS A 82 0.08 2.40 0.97
N GLN A 83 -1.08 2.16 0.37
CA GLN A 83 -1.90 3.21 -0.22
C GLN A 83 -2.45 4.15 0.85
N GLN A 84 -2.93 3.62 1.98
CA GLN A 84 -3.34 4.43 3.11
C GLN A 84 -2.21 5.35 3.60
N TYR A 85 -0.99 4.81 3.74
CA TYR A 85 0.18 5.61 4.12
C TYR A 85 0.49 6.70 3.10
N GLN A 86 0.49 6.39 1.81
CA GLN A 86 0.72 7.37 0.75
C GLN A 86 -0.33 8.48 0.76
N PHE A 87 -1.60 8.14 0.95
CA PHE A 87 -2.69 9.11 1.06
C PHE A 87 -2.50 10.05 2.26
N SER A 88 -2.04 9.54 3.40
CA SER A 88 -1.79 10.34 4.61
C SER A 88 -0.71 11.43 4.43
N LYS A 89 0.13 11.31 3.40
CA LYS A 89 1.23 12.23 3.10
C LYS A 89 0.87 13.28 2.03
N LEU A 90 -0.35 13.25 1.48
CA LEU A 90 -0.81 14.20 0.44
C LEU A 90 -1.25 15.53 1.00
#